data_AF-A0A1B1CLA8-F1
#
_entry.id   AF-A0A1B1CLA8-F1
#
_cell.length_a   1.000
_cell.length_b   1.000
_cell.length_c   1.000
_cell.angle_alpha   90.00
_cell.angle_beta   90.00
_cell.angle_gamma   90.00
#
_symmetry.space_group_name_H-M   'P 1'
#
loop_
_entity.id
_entity.type
_entity.pdbx_description
1 polymer ?
#
loop_
_entity_poly.entity_id
_entity_poly.type
_entity_poly.pdbx_seq_one_letter_code
_entity_poly.pdbx_strand_id
1 'polypeptide(L)'
;MTNNAAERALRGVACGRKNWSFAGSERGADRAAIMLTLITTARLNDIDPKAWLADVLTRIADLPVSRLRELLPWEWKRIKAVAISVAA
;
A
#
# COMPACT_ATOMS: atom_id res chain seq x y z
N MET A 1 -3.94 18.18 24.16
CA MET A 1 -3.52 17.28 23.05
C MET A 1 -4.58 17.36 21.96
N THR A 2 -4.23 17.62 20.70
CA THR A 2 -5.19 17.80 19.60
C THR A 2 -5.16 16.62 18.63
N ASN A 3 -6.33 16.17 18.17
CA ASN A 3 -6.51 15.03 17.24
C ASN A 3 -6.30 15.39 15.75
N ASN A 4 -5.83 16.61 15.47
CA ASN A 4 -5.79 17.18 14.12
C ASN A 4 -5.00 16.35 13.10
N ALA A 5 -3.97 15.62 13.54
CA ALA A 5 -3.17 14.77 12.67
C ALA A 5 -3.95 13.54 12.18
N ALA A 6 -4.66 12.85 13.09
CA ALA A 6 -5.45 11.68 12.74
C ALA A 6 -6.68 12.07 11.90
N GLU A 7 -7.33 13.19 12.22
CA GLU A 7 -8.46 13.72 11.43
C GLU A 7 -8.04 14.05 10.00
N ARG A 8 -6.86 14.64 9.80
CA ARG A 8 -6.31 14.90 8.46
C ARG A 8 -6.03 13.60 7.71
N ALA A 9 -5.49 12.58 8.38
CA ALA A 9 -5.23 11.27 7.78
C ALA A 9 -6.54 10.58 7.32
N LEU A 10 -7.62 10.71 8.10
CA LEU A 10 -8.93 10.12 7.79
C LEU A 10 -9.75 10.93 6.77
N ARG A 11 -9.41 12.19 6.54
CA ARG A 11 -10.17 13.07 5.63
C ARG A 11 -10.31 12.50 4.22
N GLY A 12 -9.28 11.83 3.70
CA GLY A 12 -9.32 11.17 2.39
C GLY A 12 -10.38 10.06 2.31
N VAL A 13 -10.53 9.28 3.39
CA VAL A 13 -11.55 8.23 3.52
C VAL A 13 -12.94 8.85 3.60
N ALA A 14 -13.10 9.90 4.40
CA ALA A 14 -14.37 10.60 4.56
C ALA A 14 -14.86 11.25 3.25
N CYS A 15 -13.96 11.89 2.48
CA CYS A 15 -14.27 12.43 1.16
C CYS A 15 -14.56 11.32 0.12
N GLY A 16 -13.84 10.20 0.18
CA GLY A 16 -14.00 9.06 -0.72
C GLY A 16 -15.33 8.29 -0.55
N ARG A 17 -16.04 8.48 0.57
CA ARG A 17 -17.30 7.79 0.88
C ARG A 17 -18.38 7.93 -0.20
N LYS A 18 -18.42 9.06 -0.92
CA LYS A 18 -19.34 9.27 -2.05
C LYS A 18 -18.91 8.54 -3.33
N ASN A 19 -17.65 8.17 -3.44
CA ASN A 19 -17.07 7.49 -4.61
C ASN A 19 -16.98 5.97 -4.44
N TRP A 20 -17.15 5.46 -3.22
CA TRP A 20 -17.05 4.02 -2.91
C TRP A 20 -18.42 3.42 -2.60
N SER A 21 -19.42 3.69 -3.45
CA SER A 21 -20.77 3.13 -3.30
C SER A 21 -20.80 1.60 -3.34
N PHE A 22 -19.75 0.95 -3.83
CA PHE A 22 -19.55 -0.50 -3.76
C PHE A 22 -19.17 -1.03 -2.36
N ALA A 23 -18.70 -0.15 -1.46
CA ALA A 23 -18.41 -0.45 -0.06
C ALA A 23 -19.66 -0.39 0.84
N GLY A 24 -20.86 -0.56 0.26
CA GLY A 24 -22.12 -0.68 1.00
C GLY A 24 -22.35 -2.04 1.65
N SER A 25 -21.41 -2.97 1.53
CA SER A 25 -21.42 -4.28 2.19
C SER A 25 -20.21 -4.44 3.10
N GLU A 26 -20.35 -5.22 4.17
CA GLU A 26 -19.27 -5.54 5.11
C GLU A 26 -18.02 -6.07 4.39
N ARG A 27 -18.20 -7.03 3.48
CA ARG A 27 -17.13 -7.56 2.63
C ARG A 27 -16.44 -6.48 1.78
N GLY A 28 -17.21 -5.50 1.30
CA GLY A 28 -16.66 -4.36 0.56
C GLY A 28 -15.83 -3.43 1.45
N ALA A 29 -16.29 -3.21 2.69
CA ALA A 29 -15.56 -2.45 3.70
C ALA A 29 -14.25 -3.13 4.09
N ASP A 30 -14.25 -4.45 4.29
CA ASP A 30 -13.03 -5.22 4.62
C ASP A 30 -11.97 -5.10 3.52
N ARG A 31 -12.38 -5.27 2.27
CA ARG A 31 -11.48 -5.12 1.11
C ARG A 31 -10.93 -3.69 1.01
N ALA A 32 -11.77 -2.69 1.23
CA ALA A 32 -11.34 -1.30 1.23
C ALA A 32 -10.32 -1.02 2.37
N ALA A 33 -10.56 -1.57 3.56
CA ALA A 33 -9.64 -1.46 4.70
C ALA A 33 -8.27 -2.10 4.40
N ILE A 34 -8.25 -3.28 3.78
CA ILE A 34 -7.01 -3.94 3.35
C ILE A 34 -6.25 -3.04 2.36
N MET A 35 -6.92 -2.56 1.31
CA MET A 35 -6.28 -1.71 0.30
C MET A 35 -5.74 -0.40 0.90
N LEU A 36 -6.51 0.26 1.77
CA LEU A 36 -6.09 1.47 2.47
C LEU A 36 -4.88 1.21 3.37
N THR A 37 -4.85 0.06 4.05
CA THR A 37 -3.72 -0.35 4.89
C THR A 37 -2.45 -0.50 4.05
N LEU A 38 -2.52 -1.21 2.92
CA LEU A 38 -1.38 -1.39 2.02
C LEU A 38 -0.89 -0.05 1.44
N ILE A 39 -1.80 0.78 0.93
CA ILE A 39 -1.47 2.10 0.36
C ILE A 39 -0.83 3.01 1.42
N THR A 40 -1.39 3.04 2.63
CA THR A 40 -0.87 3.86 3.73
C THR A 40 0.49 3.37 4.17
N THR A 41 0.71 2.05 4.25
CA THR A 41 2.01 1.47 4.59
C THR A 41 3.08 1.86 3.58
N ALA A 42 2.80 1.82 2.28
CA ALA A 42 3.74 2.28 1.26
C ALA A 42 4.09 3.77 1.42
N ARG A 43 3.07 4.63 1.65
CA ARG A 43 3.28 6.07 1.87
C ARG A 43 4.15 6.34 3.11
N LEU A 44 3.91 5.62 4.20
CA LEU A 44 4.70 5.75 5.44
C LEU A 44 6.16 5.31 5.28
N ASN A 45 6.49 4.56 4.21
CA ASN A 45 7.85 4.16 3.87
C ASN A 45 8.47 5.01 2.75
N ASP A 46 7.85 6.15 2.41
CA ASP A 46 8.24 7.04 1.32
C ASP A 46 8.37 6.30 -0.03
N ILE A 47 7.36 5.50 -0.35
CA ILE A 47 7.28 4.72 -1.60
C ILE A 47 6.00 5.11 -2.33
N ASP A 48 6.09 5.28 -3.66
CA ASP A 48 4.90 5.44 -4.49
C ASP A 48 4.03 4.18 -4.40
N PRO A 49 2.81 4.25 -3.82
CA PRO A 49 1.98 3.08 -3.62
C PRO A 49 1.58 2.41 -4.94
N LYS A 50 1.44 3.19 -6.02
CA LYS A 50 1.07 2.66 -7.34
C LYS A 50 2.20 1.79 -7.91
N ALA A 51 3.43 2.30 -7.92
CA ALA A 51 4.59 1.54 -8.38
C ALA A 51 4.82 0.26 -7.56
N TRP A 52 4.71 0.35 -6.23
CA TRP A 52 4.88 -0.81 -5.36
C TRP A 52 3.78 -1.86 -5.57
N LEU A 53 2.50 -1.47 -5.55
CA LEU A 53 1.40 -2.42 -5.76
C LEU A 53 1.46 -3.06 -7.15
N ALA A 54 1.83 -2.33 -8.19
CA ALA A 54 1.97 -2.89 -9.53
C ALA A 54 3.04 -4.00 -9.56
N ASP A 55 4.23 -3.74 -9.02
CA ASP A 55 5.32 -4.74 -8.99
C ASP A 55 4.97 -5.94 -8.11
N VAL A 56 4.36 -5.69 -6.94
CA VAL A 56 3.92 -6.76 -6.02
C VAL A 56 2.87 -7.65 -6.67
N LEU A 57 1.81 -7.08 -7.25
CA LEU A 57 0.73 -7.86 -7.86
C LEU A 57 1.20 -8.66 -9.08
N THR A 58 2.18 -8.18 -9.83
CA THR A 58 2.78 -8.93 -10.93
C THR A 58 3.63 -10.12 -10.45
N ARG A 59 4.26 -10.02 -9.28
CA ARG A 59 5.22 -11.03 -8.79
C ARG A 59 4.64 -12.03 -7.79
N ILE A 60 3.57 -11.66 -7.09
CA ILE A 60 3.09 -12.42 -5.92
C ILE A 60 2.61 -13.82 -6.26
N ALA A 61 2.09 -14.05 -7.47
CA ALA A 61 1.61 -15.36 -7.91
C ALA A 61 2.75 -16.36 -8.15
N ASP A 62 3.91 -15.88 -8.58
CA ASP A 62 5.07 -16.70 -8.94
C ASP A 62 6.10 -16.82 -7.81
N LEU A 63 5.96 -16.03 -6.74
CA LEU A 63 6.90 -16.01 -5.64
C LEU A 63 6.59 -17.10 -4.61
N PRO A 64 7.56 -17.93 -4.19
CA PRO A 64 7.35 -18.85 -3.09
C PRO A 64 7.09 -18.08 -1.79
N VAL A 65 6.22 -18.64 -0.93
CA VAL A 65 5.82 -18.03 0.35
C VAL A 65 7.02 -17.63 1.22
N SER A 66 8.11 -18.40 1.18
CA SER A 66 9.35 -18.11 1.91
C SER A 66 10.00 -16.78 1.53
N ARG A 67 9.76 -16.27 0.31
CA ARG A 67 10.33 -15.04 -0.23
C ARG A 67 9.39 -13.84 -0.20
N LEU A 68 8.16 -13.99 0.33
CA LEU A 68 7.20 -12.88 0.40
C LEU A 68 7.72 -11.64 1.12
N ARG A 69 8.67 -11.81 2.04
CA ARG A 69 9.33 -10.70 2.76
C ARG A 69 10.01 -9.71 1.81
N GLU A 70 10.45 -10.17 0.63
CA GLU A 70 11.06 -9.31 -0.40
C GLU A 70 10.07 -8.30 -1.00
N LEU A 71 8.77 -8.57 -0.90
CA LEU A 71 7.71 -7.71 -1.42
C LEU A 71 7.29 -6.64 -0.40
N LEU A 72 7.77 -6.70 0.84
CA LEU A 72 7.46 -5.68 1.86
C LEU A 72 8.02 -4.32 1.41
N PRO A 73 7.34 -3.20 1.67
CA PRO A 73 7.71 -1.91 1.10
C PRO A 73 9.19 -1.52 1.30
N TRP A 74 9.70 -1.64 2.53
CA TRP A 74 11.08 -1.30 2.86
C TRP A 74 12.11 -2.20 2.17
N GLU A 75 11.80 -3.50 2.04
CA GLU A 75 12.68 -4.46 1.38
C GLU A 75 12.68 -4.28 -0.13
N TRP A 76 11.49 -4.05 -0.70
CA TRP A 76 11.31 -3.73 -2.11
C TRP A 76 12.10 -2.49 -2.52
N LYS A 77 12.04 -1.43 -1.70
CA LYS A 77 12.82 -0.19 -1.90
C LYS A 77 14.32 -0.46 -1.86
N ARG A 78 14.79 -1.25 -0.88
CA ARG A 78 16.19 -1.64 -0.73
C ARG A 78 16.70 -2.41 -1.95
N ILE A 79 15.97 -3.42 -2.39
CA ILE A 79 16.33 -4.26 -3.54
C ILE A 79 16.37 -3.44 -4.83
N LYS A 80 15.38 -2.58 -5.07
CA LYS A 80 15.38 -1.69 -6.26
C LYS A 80 16.56 -0.72 -6.23
N ALA A 81 16.90 -0.15 -5.07
CA ALA A 81 18.05 0.74 -4.93
C ALA A 81 19.37 0.04 -5.28
N VAL A 82 19.57 -1.19 -4.78
CA VAL A 82 20.76 -2.00 -5.11
C VAL A 82 20.79 -2.37 -6.60
N ALA A 83 19.65 -2.74 -7.18
CA ALA A 83 19.58 -3.06 -8.61
C ALA A 83 19.96 -1.87 -9.50
N ILE A 84 19.53 -0.66 -9.13
CA ILE A 84 19.89 0.58 -9.84
C ILE A 84 21.38 0.85 -9.73
N SER A 85 21.98 0.68 -8.54
CA SER A 85 23.41 0.94 -8.34
C SER A 85 24.34 -0.04 -9.06
N VAL A 86 23.87 -1.26 -9.34
CA VAL A 86 24.64 -2.27 -10.10
C VAL A 86 24.52 -2.05 -11.62
N ALA A 87 23.43 -1.41 -12.06
CA ALA A 87 23.18 -1.13 -13.48
C ALA A 87 23.81 0.18 -13.98
N ALA A 88 24.34 1.01 -13.08
CA ALA A 88 25.04 2.27 -13.36
C ALA A 88 26.56 2.06 -13.38
#